data_AF-A0A352ARX1-F1
#
_entry.id   AF-A0A352ARX1-F1
#
_cell.length_a   1.000
_cell.length_b   1.000
_cell.length_c   1.000
_cell.angle_alpha   90.00
_cell.angle_beta   90.00
_cell.angle_gamma   90.00
#
_symmetry.space_group_name_H-M   'P 1'
#
loop_
_entity.id
_entity.type
_entity.pdbx_description
1 polymer ?
#
loop_
_entity_poly.entity_id
_entity_poly.type
_entity_poly.pdbx_seq_one_letter_code
_entity_poly.pdbx_strand_id
1 'polypeptide(L)' 'MYSSLRSLPWLSGRSANLSGAYLSGANVNRTIFRNNQGISKTLKQDLIRRGAVFDDSPGDRSEVLVRT' A
#
# COMPACT_ATOMS: atom_id res chain seq x y z
N MET A 1 10.99 -4.36 -35.08
CA MET A 1 10.48 -5.36 -34.12
C MET A 1 10.88 -4.94 -32.72
N TYR A 2 9.89 -4.64 -31.85
CA TYR A 2 9.88 -4.62 -30.36
C TYR A 2 10.98 -3.79 -29.63
N SER A 3 10.75 -2.82 -28.74
CA SER A 3 9.59 -2.47 -27.90
C SER A 3 9.78 -1.04 -27.38
N SER A 4 8.91 -0.10 -27.75
CA SER A 4 8.79 1.18 -27.04
C SER A 4 7.65 1.06 -26.05
N LEU A 5 7.91 0.49 -24.87
CA LEU A 5 6.97 0.51 -23.75
C LEU A 5 7.02 1.88 -23.07
N ARG A 6 6.75 2.94 -23.83
CA ARG A 6 6.42 4.24 -23.23
C ARG A 6 5.04 4.09 -22.61
N SER A 7 5.03 3.91 -21.29
CA SER A 7 3.91 4.13 -20.36
C SER A 7 2.60 4.47 -21.08
N LEU A 8 1.78 3.46 -21.31
CA LEU A 8 0.56 3.65 -22.09
C LEU A 8 -0.44 4.48 -21.26
N PRO A 9 -1.10 5.50 -21.83
CA PRO A 9 -1.87 6.50 -21.08
C PRO A 9 -3.05 5.92 -20.27
N TRP A 10 -3.49 4.71 -20.61
CA TRP A 10 -4.51 3.96 -19.87
C TRP A 10 -3.95 3.10 -18.72
N LEU A 11 -2.62 2.92 -18.60
CA LEU A 11 -1.93 2.31 -17.45
C LEU A 11 -1.79 3.33 -16.32
N SER A 12 -2.84 4.14 -16.12
CA SER A 12 -2.97 4.99 -14.95
C SER A 12 -3.31 4.09 -13.78
N GLY A 13 -2.30 3.44 -13.19
CA GLY A 13 -2.40 2.87 -11.85
C GLY A 13 -2.73 4.00 -10.89
N ARG A 14 -4.02 4.32 -10.74
CA ARG A 14 -4.46 5.45 -9.92
C ARG A 14 -4.16 5.13 -8.47
N SER A 15 -3.15 5.81 -7.94
CA SER A 15 -2.93 5.86 -6.51
C SER A 15 -4.15 6.49 -5.84
N ALA A 16 -4.64 5.88 -4.77
CA ALA A 16 -5.71 6.47 -3.98
C ALA A 16 -5.14 7.63 -3.15
N ASN A 17 -5.64 8.85 -3.35
CA ASN A 17 -5.30 9.97 -2.48
C ASN A 17 -6.23 9.93 -1.26
N LEU A 18 -5.64 9.66 -0.09
CA LEU A 18 -6.31 9.58 1.20
C LEU A 18 -6.02 10.81 2.07
N SER A 19 -5.52 11.90 1.48
CA SER A 19 -5.35 13.17 2.18
C SER A 19 -6.70 13.64 2.74
N GLY A 20 -6.74 13.90 4.05
CA GLY A 20 -7.95 14.32 4.76
C GLY A 20 -8.96 13.20 5.04
N ALA A 21 -8.66 11.94 4.73
CA ALA A 21 -9.55 10.83 5.05
C ALA A 21 -9.64 10.61 6.58
N TYR A 22 -10.85 10.56 7.11
CA TYR A 22 -11.11 10.24 8.52
C TYR A 22 -11.13 8.72 8.71
N LEU A 23 -10.00 8.14 9.12
CA LEU A 23 -9.85 6.70 9.34
C LEU A 23 -9.80 6.28 10.82
N SER A 24 -10.07 7.20 11.76
CA SER A 24 -9.94 6.93 13.22
C SER A 24 -10.93 5.87 13.73
N GLY A 25 -12.16 5.85 13.21
CA GLY A 25 -13.20 4.87 13.59
C GLY A 25 -13.30 3.65 12.66
N ALA A 26 -12.47 3.57 11.63
CA ALA A 26 -12.55 2.50 10.64
C ALA A 26 -12.04 1.16 11.23
N ASN A 27 -12.79 0.08 11.00
CA ASN A 27 -12.27 -1.28 11.18
C ASN A 27 -11.39 -1.64 9.99
N VAL A 28 -10.08 -1.70 10.20
CA VAL A 28 -9.07 -1.94 9.15
C VAL A 28 -8.33 -3.26 9.34
N ASN A 29 -8.86 -4.16 10.16
CA ASN A 29 -8.24 -5.46 10.39
C ASN A 29 -8.10 -6.23 9.05
N ARG A 30 -6.88 -6.66 8.73
CA ARG A 30 -6.52 -7.33 7.45
C ARG A 30 -6.82 -6.51 6.20
N THR A 31 -6.99 -5.19 6.33
CA THR A 31 -7.17 -4.30 5.18
C THR A 31 -5.83 -4.00 4.53
N ILE A 32 -5.76 -4.12 3.20
CA ILE A 32 -4.53 -3.91 2.43
C ILE A 32 -4.53 -2.50 1.84
N PHE A 33 -3.56 -1.69 2.23
CA PHE A 33 -3.30 -0.36 1.69
C PHE A 33 -2.16 -0.45 0.66
N ARG A 34 -2.51 -0.41 -0.64
CA ARG A 34 -1.58 -0.37 -1.78
C ARG A 34 -1.63 0.97 -2.48
N ASN A 35 -0.48 1.47 -2.95
CA ASN A 35 -0.36 2.68 -3.77
C ASN A 35 -1.26 3.83 -3.29
N ASN A 36 -1.14 4.19 -2.02
CA ASN A 36 -1.90 5.29 -1.43
C ASN A 36 -0.97 6.48 -1.16
N GLN A 37 -1.53 7.68 -1.34
CA GLN A 37 -0.87 8.95 -1.05
C GLN A 37 -1.67 9.68 0.04
N GLY A 38 -1.03 10.60 0.75
CA GLY A 38 -1.72 11.43 1.74
C GLY A 38 -2.01 10.77 3.09
N ILE A 39 -1.46 9.57 3.36
CA ILE A 39 -1.45 9.00 4.71
C ILE A 39 -0.21 9.51 5.47
N SER A 40 -0.41 10.16 6.62
CA SER A 40 0.69 10.57 7.49
C SER A 40 1.35 9.38 8.18
N LYS A 41 2.63 9.50 8.55
CA LYS A 41 3.37 8.42 9.25
C LYS A 41 2.66 7.96 10.52
N THR A 42 2.11 8.89 11.29
CA THR A 42 1.36 8.60 12.53
C THR A 42 0.08 7.82 12.24
N LEU A 43 -0.69 8.24 11.22
CA LEU A 43 -1.91 7.54 10.82
C LEU A 43 -1.59 6.13 10.29
N LYS A 44 -0.53 6.00 9.50
CA LYS A 44 -0.04 4.70 9.01
C LYS A 44 0.29 3.74 10.16
N GLN A 45 1.02 4.21 11.17
CA GLN A 45 1.37 3.39 12.34
C GLN A 45 0.13 2.95 13.13
N ASP A 46 -0.83 3.86 13.31
CA ASP A 46 -2.09 3.54 13.97
C ASP A 46 -2.91 2.50 13.19
N LEU A 47 -3.01 2.64 11.86
CA LEU A 47 -3.66 1.66 10.99
C LEU A 47 -2.98 0.29 11.07
N ILE A 48 -1.64 0.24 11.06
CA ILE A 48 -0.87 -1.02 11.20
C ILE A 48 -1.15 -1.67 12.56
N ARG A 49 -1.17 -0.90 13.66
CA ARG A 49 -1.51 -1.42 14.99
C ARG A 49 -2.92 -2.00 15.06
N ARG A 50 -3.85 -1.46 14.25
CA ARG A 50 -5.22 -1.96 14.10
C ARG A 50 -5.33 -3.18 13.15
N GLY A 51 -4.22 -3.65 12.59
CA GLY A 51 -4.15 -4.85 11.74
C GLY A 51 -4.18 -4.56 10.24
N ALA A 52 -3.99 -3.31 9.81
CA ALA A 52 -3.82 -2.98 8.40
C ALA A 52 -2.46 -3.46 7.87
N VAL A 53 -2.43 -3.90 6.61
CA VAL A 53 -1.23 -4.33 5.91
C VAL A 53 -0.90 -3.29 4.85
N PHE A 54 0.34 -2.82 4.85
CA PHE A 54 0.83 -1.82 3.90
C PHE A 54 1.88 -2.46 2.99
N ASP A 55 1.68 -2.35 1.68
CA ASP A 55 2.51 -3.05 0.67
C ASP A 55 3.93 -2.46 0.53
N ASP A 56 4.09 -1.21 0.97
CA ASP A 56 5.34 -0.46 1.07
C ASP A 56 6.01 -0.60 2.45
N SER A 57 5.33 -1.23 3.42
CA SER A 57 5.96 -1.58 4.69
C SER A 57 6.84 -2.82 4.47
N PRO A 58 8.07 -2.86 4.97
CA PRO A 58 8.95 -4.03 4.92
C PRO A 58 8.47 -5.14 5.89
N GLY A 59 7.16 -5.26 6.12
CA GLY A 59 6.57 -6.20 7.04
C GLY A 59 6.86 -7.63 6.62
N ASP A 60 7.70 -8.30 7.40
CA ASP A 60 8.00 -9.73 7.40
C ASP A 60 7.86 -10.45 6.05
N ARG A 61 8.47 -9.89 5.00
CA ARG A 61 8.73 -10.64 3.75
C ARG A 61 9.89 -11.62 3.92
N SER A 62 10.28 -11.92 5.17
CA SER A 62 11.33 -12.87 5.52
C SER A 62 10.83 -14.30 5.59
N GLU A 63 9.51 -14.56 5.49
CA GLU A 63 9.02 -15.92 5.35
C GLU A 63 9.09 -16.39 3.90
N VAL A 64 9.94 -17.41 3.71
CA VAL A 64 10.05 -18.33 2.58
C VAL A 64 10.88 -17.84 1.37
N LEU A 65 12.15 -17.54 1.61
CA LEU A 65 13.20 -18.15 0.78
C LEU A 65 13.81 -19.32 1.58
N VAL A 66 13.02 -20.40 1.76
CA VAL A 66 13.60 -21.66 2.24
C VAL A 66 14.56 -22.11 1.16
N ARG A 67 15.85 -22.01 1.49
CA ARG A 67 16.97 -22.56 0.74
C ARG A 67 16.80 -24.07 0.70
N THR A 68 16.59 -24.64 -0.49
CA THR A 68 16.93 -26.02 -0.85
C THR A 68 17.23 -26.07 -2.32
#